data_AF-A0A538ELT0-F1
#
_entry.id   AF-A0A538ELT0-F1
#
_cell.length_a   1.000
_cell.length_b   1.000
_cell.length_c   1.000
_cell.angle_alpha   90.00
_cell.angle_beta   90.00
_cell.angle_gamma   90.00
#
_symmetry.space_group_name_H-M   'P 1'
#
loop_
_entity.id
_entity.type
_entity.pdbx_description
1 polymer ?
#
loop_
_entity_poly.entity_id
_entity_poly.type
_entity_poly.pdbx_seq_one_letter_code
_entity_poly.pdbx_strand_id
1 'polypeptide(L)'
;MGRMSSQPETRYPHAHRTAARTGGALLCTGGALAIVLLFSRDFVHGKTVTTLTIGSIAVLTGLFCLIRPGRVPAWGLLAMGPFGTVLIAMSSILTRTAADGSELLYMWTVLFSAYFLALRWAALNVALIAAVYPTIAITTLHGKGIAPSAYLVGTSIVTLLIVSNLRRQLTRVLTETALEARTDKLTGLANRRSWEEGLAREVSRQDRDRRPLSVLLIDLDHFKDLNDTYG
;
A
#
# COMPACT_ATOMS: atom_id res chain seq x y z
N MET A 1 -10.98 37.19 8.43
CA MET A 1 -10.35 36.60 7.22
C MET A 1 -9.39 35.50 7.67
N GLY A 2 -9.93 34.35 8.10
CA GLY A 2 -9.14 33.21 8.57
C GLY A 2 -9.40 32.02 7.66
N ARG A 3 -8.44 31.71 6.78
CA ARG A 3 -8.55 30.61 5.82
C ARG A 3 -8.66 29.28 6.56
N MET A 4 -9.78 28.60 6.38
CA MET A 4 -9.95 27.17 6.62
C MET A 4 -8.85 26.42 5.88
N SER A 5 -7.97 25.74 6.62
CA SER A 5 -7.09 24.72 6.09
C SER A 5 -7.93 23.50 5.72
N SER A 6 -8.24 23.38 4.43
CA SER A 6 -8.81 22.16 3.84
C SER A 6 -7.77 21.04 3.90
N GLN A 7 -7.72 20.31 5.02
CA GLN A 7 -7.09 19.00 5.04
C GLN A 7 -7.95 18.06 4.18
N PRO A 8 -7.38 17.35 3.19
CA PRO A 8 -8.13 16.33 2.50
C PRO A 8 -8.37 15.21 3.52
N GLU A 9 -9.61 15.06 3.97
CA GLU A 9 -10.03 13.93 4.78
C GLU A 9 -9.59 12.64 4.08
N THR A 10 -8.56 12.00 4.63
CA THR A 10 -8.12 10.69 4.18
C THR A 10 -9.26 9.73 4.49
N ARG A 11 -10.05 9.39 3.47
CA ARG A 11 -11.28 8.59 3.56
C ARG A 11 -11.09 7.19 4.20
N TYR A 12 -9.86 6.77 4.54
CA TYR A 12 -9.53 5.51 5.23
C TYR A 12 -8.25 5.63 6.10
N PRO A 13 -8.31 6.13 7.35
CA PRO A 13 -7.15 6.24 8.24
C PRO A 13 -6.50 4.89 8.57
N HIS A 14 -7.26 3.79 8.51
CA HIS A 14 -6.75 2.43 8.68
C HIS A 14 -5.80 2.01 7.56
N ALA A 15 -6.14 2.32 6.30
CA ALA A 15 -5.30 1.97 5.15
C ALA A 15 -3.92 2.65 5.21
N HIS A 16 -3.88 3.92 5.65
CA HIS A 16 -2.63 4.66 5.84
C HIS A 16 -1.74 4.01 6.90
N ARG A 17 -2.30 3.66 8.08
CA ARG A 17 -1.53 3.01 9.15
C ARG A 17 -1.04 1.62 8.75
N THR A 18 -1.85 0.86 8.03
CA THR A 18 -1.46 -0.45 7.50
C THR A 18 -0.31 -0.30 6.51
N ALA A 19 -0.39 0.64 5.56
CA ALA A 19 0.70 0.91 4.63
C ALA A 19 2.00 1.28 5.36
N ALA A 20 1.94 2.18 6.34
CA ALA A 20 3.12 2.56 7.13
C ALA A 20 3.75 1.34 7.84
N ARG A 21 2.92 0.49 8.47
CA ARG A 21 3.39 -0.73 9.14
C ARG A 21 4.00 -1.73 8.17
N THR A 22 3.34 -2.00 7.03
CA THR A 22 3.83 -2.97 6.05
C THR A 22 5.14 -2.52 5.44
N GLY A 23 5.26 -1.25 5.04
CA GLY A 23 6.54 -0.75 4.53
C GLY A 23 7.62 -0.73 5.62
N GLY A 24 7.26 -0.44 6.88
CA GLY A 24 8.18 -0.49 8.01
C GLY A 24 8.71 -1.90 8.26
N ALA A 25 7.83 -2.91 8.20
CA ALA A 25 8.20 -4.31 8.29
C ALA A 25 9.14 -4.72 7.13
N LEU A 26 8.84 -4.32 5.90
CA LEU A 26 9.71 -4.61 4.75
C LEU A 26 11.12 -4.00 4.92
N LEU A 27 11.21 -2.76 5.40
CA LEU A 27 12.50 -2.11 5.68
C LEU A 27 13.27 -2.81 6.81
N CYS A 28 12.59 -3.16 7.91
CA CYS A 28 13.21 -3.91 9.01
C CYS A 28 13.73 -5.27 8.54
N THR A 29 12.90 -6.04 7.86
CA THR A 29 13.28 -7.37 7.36
C THR A 29 14.41 -7.26 6.34
N GLY A 30 14.39 -6.25 5.47
CA GLY A 30 15.41 -6.06 4.44
C GLY A 30 16.76 -5.66 5.06
N GLY A 31 16.74 -4.72 6.00
CA GLY A 31 17.94 -4.32 6.73
C GLY A 31 18.50 -5.44 7.60
N ALA A 32 17.64 -6.19 8.30
CA ALA A 32 18.06 -7.36 9.08
C ALA A 32 18.66 -8.45 8.19
N LEU A 33 18.04 -8.76 7.05
CA LEU A 33 18.56 -9.72 6.08
C LEU A 33 19.94 -9.29 5.55
N ALA A 34 20.10 -8.02 5.19
CA ALA A 34 21.39 -7.48 4.75
C ALA A 34 22.48 -7.64 5.83
N ILE A 35 22.15 -7.43 7.11
CA ILE A 35 23.07 -7.64 8.24
C ILE A 35 23.39 -9.13 8.44
N VAL A 36 22.40 -10.02 8.33
CA VAL A 36 22.61 -11.47 8.47
C VAL A 36 23.52 -12.00 7.35
N LEU A 37 23.36 -11.50 6.12
CA LEU A 37 24.18 -11.90 4.98
C LEU A 37 25.66 -11.54 5.14
N LEU A 38 26.01 -10.57 6.01
CA LEU A 38 27.41 -10.27 6.36
C LEU A 38 28.14 -11.44 7.02
N PHE A 39 27.41 -12.37 7.65
CA PHE A 39 28.01 -13.53 8.31
C PHE A 39 28.26 -14.69 7.35
N SER A 40 27.80 -14.59 6.09
CA SER A 40 28.11 -15.57 5.04
C SER A 40 29.53 -15.37 4.52
N ARG A 41 30.30 -16.47 4.36
CA ARG A 41 31.72 -16.44 3.98
C ARG A 41 32.00 -15.75 2.63
N ASP A 42 31.00 -15.64 1.76
CA ASP A 42 31.14 -15.06 0.41
C ASP A 42 31.07 -13.53 0.39
N PHE A 43 30.62 -12.88 1.48
CA PHE A 43 30.39 -11.43 1.54
C PHE A 43 31.50 -10.61 2.20
N VAL A 44 32.46 -11.27 2.87
CA VAL A 44 33.38 -10.61 3.80
C VAL A 44 34.73 -10.33 3.16
N HIS A 45 34.89 -9.15 2.52
CA HIS A 45 36.18 -8.46 2.38
C HIS A 45 35.94 -6.93 2.38
N GLY A 46 36.15 -6.27 3.53
CA GLY A 46 36.22 -4.80 3.66
C GLY A 46 34.91 -4.01 3.59
N LYS A 47 33.76 -4.67 3.47
CA LYS A 47 32.45 -4.05 3.17
C LYS A 47 31.45 -4.06 4.34
N THR A 48 31.87 -4.59 5.50
CA THR A 48 31.03 -4.82 6.69
C THR A 48 30.41 -3.54 7.23
N VAL A 49 31.21 -2.46 7.32
CA VAL A 49 30.75 -1.18 7.88
C VAL A 49 29.63 -0.57 7.03
N THR A 50 29.77 -0.60 5.71
CA THR A 50 28.78 -0.06 4.77
C THR A 50 27.44 -0.77 4.89
N THR A 51 27.43 -2.11 4.79
CA THR A 51 26.20 -2.90 4.84
C THR A 51 25.54 -2.79 6.21
N LEU A 52 26.32 -2.75 7.30
CA LEU A 52 25.79 -2.58 8.65
C LEU A 52 25.19 -1.18 8.85
N THR A 53 25.80 -0.14 8.28
CA THR A 53 25.27 1.22 8.33
C THR A 53 23.95 1.34 7.58
N ILE A 54 23.89 0.88 6.33
CA ILE A 54 22.68 0.94 5.50
C ILE A 54 21.58 0.04 6.08
N GLY A 55 21.93 -1.17 6.51
CA GLY A 55 21.02 -2.09 7.18
C GLY A 55 20.44 -1.48 8.47
N SER A 56 21.26 -0.81 9.27
CA SER A 56 20.81 -0.11 10.48
C SER A 56 19.88 1.06 10.16
N ILE A 57 20.17 1.85 9.12
CA ILE A 57 19.27 2.93 8.65
C ILE A 57 17.92 2.37 8.24
N ALA A 58 17.90 1.27 7.48
CA ALA A 58 16.67 0.60 7.08
C ALA A 58 15.87 0.09 8.29
N VAL A 59 16.52 -0.57 9.25
CA VAL A 59 15.88 -1.08 10.47
C VAL A 59 15.34 0.05 11.35
N LEU A 60 16.12 1.11 11.60
CA LEU A 60 15.68 2.23 12.43
C LEU A 60 14.49 2.97 11.81
N THR A 61 14.54 3.20 10.49
CA THR A 61 13.44 3.82 9.74
C THR A 61 12.21 2.91 9.76
N GLY A 62 12.40 1.60 9.55
CA GLY A 62 11.33 0.62 9.61
C GLY A 62 10.66 0.54 10.98
N LEU A 63 11.47 0.56 12.05
CA LEU A 63 11.00 0.53 13.43
C LEU A 63 10.21 1.80 13.78
N PHE A 64 10.66 2.97 13.31
CA PHE A 64 9.89 4.21 13.44
C PHE A 64 8.50 4.08 12.81
N CYS A 65 8.43 3.55 11.58
CA CYS A 65 7.17 3.32 10.88
C CYS A 65 6.26 2.29 11.59
N LEU A 66 6.83 1.28 12.25
CA LEU A 66 6.10 0.26 13.01
C LEU A 66 5.56 0.79 14.36
N ILE A 67 6.36 1.54 15.11
CA ILE A 67 6.01 2.06 16.45
C ILE A 67 5.07 3.26 16.33
N ARG A 68 5.31 4.15 15.36
CA ARG A 68 4.56 5.42 15.19
C ARG A 68 3.90 5.51 13.79
N PRO A 69 3.08 4.54 13.35
CA PRO A 69 2.50 4.53 12.00
C PRO A 69 1.55 5.71 11.74
N GLY A 70 0.93 6.24 12.80
CA GLY A 70 0.07 7.42 12.71
C GLY A 70 0.83 8.75 12.57
N ARG A 71 2.15 8.77 12.73
CA ARG A 71 2.99 9.96 12.53
C ARG A 71 3.68 10.01 11.17
N VAL A 72 3.63 8.93 10.41
CA VAL A 72 4.13 8.94 9.03
C VAL A 72 3.21 9.85 8.22
N PRO A 73 3.71 10.90 7.56
CA PRO A 73 2.89 11.75 6.71
C PRO A 73 2.61 11.07 5.37
N ALA A 74 1.59 11.53 4.65
CA ALA A 74 1.23 10.96 3.35
C ALA A 74 2.39 11.00 2.32
N TRP A 75 3.20 12.05 2.33
CA TRP A 75 4.40 12.12 1.49
C TRP A 75 5.46 11.09 1.90
N GLY A 76 5.53 10.72 3.18
CA GLY A 76 6.43 9.69 3.69
C GLY A 76 6.10 8.31 3.12
N LEU A 77 4.81 8.00 2.94
CA LEU A 77 4.39 6.77 2.26
C LEU A 77 4.80 6.76 0.78
N LEU A 78 4.72 7.91 0.11
CA LEU A 78 5.18 8.04 -1.28
C LEU A 78 6.70 7.86 -1.40
N ALA A 79 7.45 8.36 -0.42
CA ALA A 79 8.90 8.26 -0.38
C ALA A 79 9.42 6.86 -0.03
N MET A 80 8.60 6.00 0.58
CA MET A 80 9.03 4.70 1.13
C MET A 80 9.66 3.76 0.09
N GLY A 81 9.02 3.63 -1.08
CA GLY A 81 9.52 2.82 -2.19
C GLY A 81 10.87 3.33 -2.71
N PRO A 82 10.94 4.59 -3.17
CA PRO A 82 12.19 5.20 -3.63
C PRO A 82 13.30 5.20 -2.58
N PHE A 83 12.96 5.40 -1.31
CA PHE A 83 13.91 5.32 -0.21
C PHE A 83 14.54 3.92 -0.10
N GLY A 84 13.74 2.86 -0.16
CA GLY A 84 14.25 1.49 -0.22
C GLY A 84 15.14 1.25 -1.44
N THR A 85 14.72 1.71 -2.62
CA THR A 85 15.50 1.63 -3.87
C THR A 85 16.86 2.31 -3.73
N VAL A 86 16.90 3.52 -3.14
CA VAL A 86 18.13 4.28 -2.92
C VAL A 86 19.05 3.59 -1.91
N LEU A 87 18.51 3.04 -0.82
CA LEU A 87 19.33 2.30 0.15
C LEU A 87 19.98 1.06 -0.47
N ILE A 88 19.22 0.27 -1.25
CA ILE A 88 19.74 -0.91 -1.93
C ILE A 88 20.79 -0.50 -2.97
N ALA A 89 20.51 0.54 -3.77
CA ALA A 89 21.45 1.06 -4.76
C ALA A 89 22.75 1.58 -4.13
N MET A 90 22.64 2.36 -3.06
CA MET A 90 23.80 2.85 -2.31
C MET A 90 24.62 1.70 -1.73
N SER A 91 23.96 0.65 -1.24
CA SER A 91 24.64 -0.55 -0.79
C SER A 91 25.47 -1.13 -1.94
N SER A 92 24.84 -1.44 -3.07
CA SER A 92 25.53 -2.01 -4.25
C SER A 92 26.69 -1.17 -4.77
N ILE A 93 26.55 0.17 -4.82
CA ILE A 93 27.60 1.08 -5.28
C ILE A 93 28.78 1.06 -4.31
N LEU A 94 28.52 1.22 -3.02
CA LEU A 94 29.57 1.32 -2.00
C LEU A 94 30.26 -0.02 -1.76
N THR A 95 29.52 -1.13 -1.85
CA THR A 95 30.10 -2.48 -1.81
C THR A 95 30.72 -2.88 -3.14
N ARG A 96 30.53 -2.13 -4.24
CA ARG A 96 30.93 -2.52 -5.60
C ARG A 96 30.49 -3.97 -5.92
N THR A 97 29.30 -4.35 -5.48
CA THR A 97 28.69 -5.63 -5.78
C THR A 97 27.38 -5.40 -6.51
N ALA A 98 27.25 -6.04 -7.66
CA ALA A 98 26.01 -6.14 -8.42
C ALA A 98 25.76 -7.64 -8.66
N ALA A 99 24.50 -8.07 -8.68
CA ALA A 99 24.09 -9.47 -8.84
C ALA A 99 24.51 -10.45 -7.73
N ASP A 100 24.63 -9.97 -6.49
CA ASP A 100 24.91 -10.76 -5.29
C ASP A 100 23.64 -11.23 -4.55
N GLY A 101 22.47 -11.14 -5.19
CA GLY A 101 21.16 -11.44 -4.60
C GLY A 101 20.44 -10.23 -4.01
N SER A 102 21.12 -9.09 -3.82
CA SER A 102 20.50 -7.82 -3.40
C SER A 102 19.45 -7.32 -4.40
N GLU A 103 19.49 -7.79 -5.66
CA GLU A 103 18.49 -7.54 -6.70
C GLU A 103 17.07 -7.88 -6.25
N LEU A 104 16.92 -8.95 -5.46
CA LEU A 104 15.63 -9.43 -4.97
C LEU A 104 14.98 -8.43 -4.00
N LEU A 105 15.76 -7.61 -3.31
CA LEU A 105 15.25 -6.59 -2.39
C LEU A 105 14.50 -5.48 -3.13
N TYR A 106 14.84 -5.21 -4.41
CA TYR A 106 14.09 -4.24 -5.21
C TYR A 106 12.64 -4.70 -5.42
N MET A 107 12.38 -6.00 -5.52
CA MET A 107 11.00 -6.53 -5.62
C MET A 107 10.13 -6.09 -4.44
N TRP A 108 10.69 -5.99 -3.24
CA TRP A 108 9.92 -5.60 -2.06
C TRP A 108 9.46 -4.15 -2.15
N THR A 109 10.28 -3.27 -2.73
CA THR A 109 9.92 -1.87 -2.99
C THR A 109 8.83 -1.75 -4.06
N VAL A 110 8.88 -2.61 -5.08
CA VAL A 110 7.86 -2.67 -6.15
C VAL A 110 6.54 -3.20 -5.60
N LEU A 111 6.57 -4.30 -4.85
CA LEU A 111 5.38 -4.89 -4.22
C LEU A 111 4.67 -3.88 -3.32
N PHE A 112 5.42 -3.20 -2.46
CA PHE A 112 4.88 -2.15 -1.61
C PHE A 112 4.21 -1.05 -2.44
N SER A 113 4.93 -0.52 -3.43
CA SER A 113 4.47 0.61 -4.23
C SER A 113 3.24 0.24 -5.07
N ALA A 114 3.24 -0.92 -5.71
CA ALA A 114 2.14 -1.41 -6.54
C ALA A 114 0.87 -1.68 -5.72
N TYR A 115 1.02 -2.21 -4.50
CA TYR A 115 -0.11 -2.52 -3.62
C TYR A 115 -0.68 -1.26 -2.95
N PHE A 116 0.15 -0.40 -2.35
CA PHE A 116 -0.35 0.71 -1.54
C PHE A 116 -0.48 2.04 -2.30
N LEU A 117 0.27 2.27 -3.38
CA LEU A 117 0.33 3.57 -4.04
C LEU A 117 -0.48 3.61 -5.34
N ALA A 118 -0.82 4.82 -5.79
CA ALA A 118 -1.43 5.00 -7.10
C ALA A 118 -0.45 4.54 -8.21
N LEU A 119 -1.00 4.05 -9.33
CA LEU A 119 -0.21 3.48 -10.44
C LEU A 119 0.91 4.41 -10.91
N ARG A 120 0.68 5.73 -10.97
CA ARG A 120 1.69 6.73 -11.34
C ARG A 120 2.94 6.70 -10.44
N TRP A 121 2.76 6.54 -9.13
CA TRP A 121 3.85 6.57 -8.17
C TRP A 121 4.59 5.23 -8.14
N ALA A 122 3.85 4.13 -8.27
CA ALA A 122 4.43 2.80 -8.41
C ALA A 122 5.24 2.66 -9.71
N ALA A 123 4.72 3.20 -10.83
CA ALA A 123 5.42 3.25 -12.11
C ALA A 123 6.69 4.12 -12.02
N LEU A 124 6.63 5.26 -11.31
CA LEU A 124 7.80 6.09 -11.06
C LEU A 124 8.88 5.35 -10.26
N ASN A 125 8.49 4.54 -9.26
CA ASN A 125 9.43 3.70 -8.53
C ASN A 125 10.08 2.63 -9.44
N VAL A 126 9.29 1.98 -10.30
CA VAL A 126 9.82 1.01 -11.29
C VAL A 126 10.76 1.70 -12.28
N ALA A 127 10.41 2.90 -12.75
CA ALA A 127 11.27 3.69 -13.63
C ALA A 127 12.59 4.07 -12.95
N LEU A 128 12.55 4.42 -11.65
CA LEU A 128 13.75 4.68 -10.86
C LEU A 128 14.63 3.42 -10.78
N ILE A 129 14.06 2.26 -10.51
CA ILE A 129 14.80 0.97 -10.49
C ILE A 129 15.42 0.68 -11.85
N ALA A 130 14.65 0.87 -12.93
CA ALA A 130 15.11 0.65 -14.30
C ALA A 130 16.18 1.63 -14.76
N ALA A 131 16.29 2.81 -14.14
CA ALA A 131 17.39 3.74 -14.38
C ALA A 131 18.61 3.39 -13.53
N VAL A 132 18.42 3.09 -12.24
CA VAL A 132 19.52 2.98 -11.28
C VAL A 132 20.23 1.62 -11.35
N TYR A 133 19.48 0.51 -11.29
CA TYR A 133 20.10 -0.81 -11.19
C TYR A 133 20.92 -1.17 -12.45
N PRO A 134 20.42 -0.96 -13.68
CA PRO A 134 21.20 -1.29 -14.87
C PRO A 134 22.49 -0.49 -14.99
N THR A 135 22.49 0.79 -14.60
CA THR A 135 23.71 1.60 -14.57
C THR A 135 24.74 1.02 -13.61
N ILE A 136 24.34 0.60 -12.41
CA ILE A 136 25.23 -0.02 -11.42
C ILE A 136 25.75 -1.37 -11.94
N ALA A 137 24.86 -2.20 -12.49
CA ALA A 137 25.20 -3.53 -12.98
C ALA A 137 26.17 -3.46 -14.18
N ILE A 138 25.96 -2.55 -15.14
CA ILE A 138 26.83 -2.40 -16.30
C ILE A 138 28.22 -1.87 -15.90
N THR A 139 28.28 -0.89 -15.00
CA THR A 139 29.55 -0.28 -14.54
C THR A 139 30.36 -1.22 -13.65
N THR A 140 29.70 -2.05 -12.83
CA THR A 140 30.38 -2.97 -11.90
C THR A 140 30.75 -4.29 -12.56
N LEU A 141 29.90 -4.81 -13.46
CA LEU A 141 30.06 -6.14 -14.07
C LEU A 141 30.61 -6.10 -15.52
N HIS A 142 31.07 -4.94 -16.00
CA HIS A 142 31.70 -4.77 -17.31
C HIS A 142 30.96 -5.47 -18.47
N GLY A 143 29.65 -5.22 -18.58
CA GLY A 143 28.79 -5.78 -19.64
C GLY A 143 28.04 -7.08 -19.28
N LYS A 144 28.45 -7.82 -18.23
CA LYS A 144 27.69 -8.99 -17.74
C LYS A 144 26.43 -8.60 -16.95
N GLY A 145 26.24 -7.31 -16.67
CA GLY A 145 25.08 -6.78 -15.94
C GLY A 145 23.79 -6.66 -16.75
N ILE A 146 23.82 -6.89 -18.07
CA ILE A 146 22.64 -6.70 -18.95
C ILE A 146 21.54 -7.72 -18.63
N ALA A 147 21.90 -9.01 -18.54
CA ALA A 147 20.94 -10.08 -18.26
C ALA A 147 20.20 -9.89 -16.90
N PRO A 148 20.90 -9.72 -15.75
CA PRO A 148 20.22 -9.49 -14.47
C PRO A 148 19.36 -8.22 -14.49
N SER A 149 19.82 -7.17 -15.16
CA SER A 149 19.04 -5.94 -15.33
C SER A 149 17.74 -6.16 -16.08
N ALA A 150 17.78 -6.92 -17.18
CA ALA A 150 16.59 -7.26 -17.96
C ALA A 150 15.60 -8.09 -17.14
N TYR A 151 16.08 -9.09 -16.38
CA TYR A 151 15.24 -9.88 -15.49
C TYR A 151 14.60 -9.02 -14.40
N LEU A 152 15.35 -8.15 -13.74
CA LEU A 152 14.84 -7.27 -12.69
C LEU A 152 13.77 -6.30 -13.22
N VAL A 153 14.04 -5.64 -14.35
CA VAL A 153 13.10 -4.68 -14.93
C VAL A 153 11.85 -5.39 -15.45
N GLY A 154 12.02 -6.51 -16.15
CA GLY A 154 10.91 -7.32 -16.66
C GLY A 154 10.01 -7.82 -15.53
N THR A 155 10.58 -8.41 -14.49
CA THR A 155 9.83 -8.86 -13.31
C THR A 155 9.18 -7.70 -12.57
N SER A 156 9.85 -6.56 -12.41
CA SER A 156 9.26 -5.36 -11.78
C SER A 156 8.02 -4.87 -12.53
N ILE A 157 8.05 -4.85 -13.86
CA ILE A 157 6.91 -4.45 -14.69
C ILE A 157 5.78 -5.47 -14.52
N VAL A 158 6.07 -6.77 -14.61
CA VAL A 158 5.07 -7.83 -14.43
C VAL A 158 4.43 -7.76 -13.04
N THR A 159 5.23 -7.63 -11.98
CA THR A 159 4.75 -7.46 -10.60
C THR A 159 3.88 -6.21 -10.47
N LEU A 160 4.30 -5.07 -11.04
CA LEU A 160 3.52 -3.84 -11.03
C LEU A 160 2.15 -4.05 -11.66
N LEU A 161 2.09 -4.70 -12.83
CA LEU A 161 0.85 -4.96 -13.56
C LEU A 161 -0.06 -5.92 -12.81
N ILE A 162 0.47 -7.07 -12.37
CA ILE A 162 -0.30 -8.11 -11.67
C ILE A 162 -0.85 -7.57 -10.35
N VAL A 163 -0.01 -6.99 -9.49
CA VAL A 163 -0.43 -6.52 -8.17
C VAL A 163 -1.40 -5.35 -8.30
N SER A 164 -1.15 -4.43 -9.23
CA SER A 164 -2.08 -3.33 -9.49
C SER A 164 -3.44 -3.82 -10.00
N ASN A 165 -3.45 -4.85 -10.85
CA ASN A 165 -4.68 -5.44 -11.36
C ASN A 165 -5.44 -6.18 -10.25
N LEU A 166 -4.76 -7.04 -9.49
CA LEU A 166 -5.34 -7.77 -8.36
C LEU A 166 -5.94 -6.82 -7.32
N ARG A 167 -5.23 -5.74 -6.97
CA ARG A 167 -5.77 -4.72 -6.07
C ARG A 167 -7.04 -4.08 -6.62
N ARG A 168 -7.06 -3.74 -7.91
CA ARG A 168 -8.25 -3.15 -8.55
C ARG A 168 -9.42 -4.13 -8.53
N GLN A 169 -9.18 -5.41 -8.80
CA GLN A 169 -10.21 -6.45 -8.73
C GLN A 169 -10.74 -6.61 -7.30
N LEU A 170 -9.85 -6.75 -6.31
CA LEU A 170 -10.22 -6.85 -4.90
C LEU A 170 -11.07 -5.64 -4.46
N THR A 171 -10.66 -4.43 -4.85
CA THR A 171 -11.40 -3.21 -4.51
C THR A 171 -12.79 -3.23 -5.15
N ARG A 172 -12.90 -3.65 -6.42
CA ARG A 172 -14.18 -3.76 -7.14
C ARG A 172 -15.13 -4.74 -6.46
N VAL A 173 -14.67 -5.96 -6.20
CA VAL A 173 -15.45 -7.00 -5.53
C VAL A 173 -15.91 -6.51 -4.16
N LEU A 174 -15.02 -5.92 -3.36
CA LEU A 174 -15.38 -5.37 -2.06
C LEU A 174 -16.41 -4.23 -2.16
N THR A 175 -16.31 -3.36 -3.18
CA THR A 175 -17.30 -2.30 -3.40
C THR A 175 -18.64 -2.84 -3.88
N GLU A 176 -18.66 -3.86 -4.73
CA GLU A 176 -19.88 -4.51 -5.22
C GLU A 176 -20.61 -5.21 -4.08
N THR A 177 -19.92 -6.02 -3.28
CA THR A 177 -20.50 -6.66 -2.09
C THR A 177 -21.02 -5.62 -1.08
N ALA A 178 -20.29 -4.50 -0.90
CA ALA A 178 -20.76 -3.42 -0.02
C ALA A 178 -22.00 -2.71 -0.56
N LEU A 179 -22.21 -2.66 -1.87
CA LEU A 179 -23.43 -2.12 -2.49
C LEU A 179 -24.59 -3.10 -2.36
N GLU A 180 -24.37 -4.39 -2.64
CA GLU A 180 -25.40 -5.43 -2.47
C GLU A 180 -25.83 -5.56 -1.01
N ALA A 181 -24.90 -5.42 -0.07
CA ALA A 181 -25.18 -5.41 1.37
C ALA A 181 -25.90 -4.15 1.87
N ARG A 182 -26.20 -3.17 1.00
CA ARG A 182 -26.99 -1.97 1.34
C ARG A 182 -28.45 -2.06 0.92
N THR A 183 -28.81 -3.01 0.07
CA THR A 183 -30.16 -3.17 -0.46
C THR A 183 -30.77 -4.48 -0.01
N ASP A 184 -32.08 -4.50 0.22
CA ASP A 184 -32.83 -5.74 0.41
C ASP A 184 -33.04 -6.42 -0.95
N LYS A 185 -32.71 -7.71 -1.04
CA LYS A 185 -32.69 -8.44 -2.32
C LYS A 185 -34.10 -8.70 -2.87
N LEU A 186 -35.11 -8.78 -2.01
CA LEU A 186 -36.49 -9.07 -2.41
C LEU A 186 -37.19 -7.83 -2.96
N THR A 187 -36.90 -6.66 -2.38
CA THR A 187 -37.60 -5.40 -2.70
C THR A 187 -36.77 -4.41 -3.51
N GLY A 188 -35.44 -4.56 -3.55
CA GLY A 188 -34.51 -3.60 -4.15
C GLY A 188 -34.38 -2.28 -3.37
N LEU A 189 -35.11 -2.14 -2.25
CA LEU A 189 -35.08 -0.96 -1.39
C LEU A 189 -33.84 -0.97 -0.48
N ALA A 190 -33.55 0.17 0.15
CA ALA A 190 -32.51 0.24 1.17
C ALA A 190 -32.84 -0.73 2.31
N ASN A 191 -31.89 -1.60 2.68
CA ASN A 191 -32.11 -2.49 3.81
C ASN A 191 -32.07 -1.71 5.14
N ARG A 192 -32.46 -2.39 6.23
CA ARG A 192 -32.52 -1.80 7.56
C ARG A 192 -31.25 -1.05 7.96
N ARG A 193 -30.06 -1.62 7.68
CA ARG A 193 -28.78 -0.98 7.99
C ARG A 193 -28.58 0.33 7.21
N SER A 194 -28.87 0.33 5.91
CA SER A 194 -28.81 1.55 5.09
C SER A 194 -29.80 2.61 5.54
N TRP A 195 -31.00 2.20 5.97
CA TRP A 195 -32.01 3.10 6.53
C TRP A 195 -31.53 3.73 7.84
N GLU A 196 -30.98 2.95 8.77
CA GLU A 196 -30.43 3.45 10.04
C GLU A 196 -29.28 4.46 9.81
N GLU A 197 -28.34 4.14 8.90
CA GLU A 197 -27.25 5.04 8.51
C GLU A 197 -27.75 6.31 7.80
N GLY A 198 -28.85 6.21 7.05
CA GLY A 198 -29.51 7.34 6.38
C GLY A 198 -30.17 8.27 7.39
N LEU A 199 -30.95 7.71 8.31
CA LEU A 199 -31.65 8.44 9.35
C LEU A 199 -30.67 9.21 10.24
N ALA A 200 -29.57 8.57 10.69
CA ALA A 200 -28.56 9.24 11.51
C ALA A 200 -27.92 10.46 10.80
N ARG A 201 -27.72 10.37 9.47
CA ARG A 201 -27.22 11.49 8.66
C ARG A 201 -28.22 12.64 8.56
N GLU A 202 -29.50 12.33 8.37
CA GLU A 202 -30.53 13.36 8.28
C GLU A 202 -30.82 14.02 9.63
N VAL A 203 -30.77 13.27 10.74
CA VAL A 203 -30.82 13.85 12.11
C VAL A 203 -29.65 14.81 12.32
N SER A 204 -28.42 14.40 11.97
CA SER A 204 -27.25 15.27 12.08
C SER A 204 -27.34 16.53 11.20
N ARG A 205 -28.00 16.43 10.03
CA ARG A 205 -28.27 17.59 9.15
C ARG A 205 -29.34 18.50 9.76
N GLN A 206 -30.39 17.94 10.32
CA GLN A 206 -31.42 18.69 11.03
C GLN A 206 -30.84 19.46 12.22
N ASP A 207 -29.92 18.87 12.99
CA ASP A 207 -29.24 19.57 14.09
C ASP A 207 -28.46 20.81 13.61
N ARG A 208 -27.78 20.72 12.46
CA ARG A 208 -27.00 21.84 11.90
C ARG A 208 -27.86 22.88 11.19
N ASP A 209 -28.79 22.42 10.35
CA ASP A 209 -29.49 23.27 9.38
C ASP A 209 -30.89 23.65 9.87
N ARG A 210 -31.32 23.12 11.03
CA ARG A 210 -32.63 23.29 11.69
C ARG A 210 -33.84 23.06 10.79
N ARG A 211 -33.70 22.21 9.78
CA ARG A 211 -34.79 21.83 8.87
C ARG A 211 -35.64 20.73 9.49
N PRO A 212 -36.99 20.83 9.49
CA PRO A 212 -37.84 19.79 10.06
C PRO A 212 -37.65 18.44 9.33
N LEU A 213 -37.57 17.35 10.11
CA LEU A 213 -37.41 15.97 9.64
C LEU A 213 -38.65 15.16 10.06
N SER A 214 -39.23 14.42 9.11
CA SER A 214 -40.34 13.50 9.35
C SER A 214 -39.99 12.10 8.85
N VAL A 215 -40.50 11.07 9.53
CA VAL A 215 -40.30 9.65 9.16
C VAL A 215 -41.67 8.99 9.03
N LEU A 216 -41.87 8.24 7.94
CA LEU A 216 -43.06 7.42 7.71
C LEU A 216 -42.64 5.94 7.77
N LEU A 217 -43.33 5.17 8.62
CA LEU A 217 -43.18 3.72 8.70
C LEU A 217 -44.46 3.08 8.17
N ILE A 218 -44.32 2.15 7.24
CA ILE A 218 -45.43 1.44 6.59
C ILE A 218 -45.22 -0.05 6.89
N ASP A 219 -46.28 -0.72 7.32
CA ASP A 219 -46.32 -2.17 7.52
C ASP A 219 -47.46 -2.77 6.67
N LEU A 220 -47.31 -4.02 6.24
CA LEU A 220 -48.32 -4.71 5.44
C LEU A 220 -49.22 -5.56 6.35
N ASP A 221 -50.48 -5.13 6.51
CA ASP A 221 -51.47 -5.86 7.31
C ASP A 221 -51.77 -7.24 6.70
N HIS A 222 -51.98 -8.24 7.57
CA HIS A 222 -52.34 -9.62 7.20
C HIS A 222 -51.37 -10.32 6.21
N PHE A 223 -50.12 -9.84 6.09
CA PHE A 223 -49.15 -10.42 5.15
C PHE A 223 -48.87 -11.91 5.41
N LYS A 224 -48.96 -12.35 6.68
CA LYS A 224 -48.82 -13.77 7.04
C LYS A 224 -49.91 -14.65 6.42
N ASP A 225 -51.18 -14.22 6.47
CA ASP A 225 -52.31 -14.98 5.93
C ASP A 225 -52.17 -15.16 4.41
N LEU A 226 -51.59 -14.16 3.74
CA LEU A 226 -51.30 -14.19 2.32
C LEU A 226 -50.18 -15.19 1.99
N ASN A 227 -49.07 -15.18 2.72
CA ASN A 227 -48.02 -16.19 2.57
C ASN A 227 -48.52 -17.60 2.89
N ASP A 228 -49.30 -17.78 3.96
CA ASP A 228 -49.84 -19.09 4.35
C ASP A 228 -50.83 -19.64 3.29
N THR A 229 -51.47 -18.77 2.50
CA THR A 229 -52.41 -19.15 1.42
C THR A 229 -51.72 -19.42 0.08
N TYR A 230 -50.71 -18.63 -0.28
CA TYR A 230 -50.13 -18.63 -1.64
C TYR A 230 -48.69 -19.17 -1.73
N GLY A 231 -47.98 -19.31 -0.61
CA GLY A 231 -46.58 -19.79 -0.56
C GLY A 231 -45.56 -18.67 -0.66
#